data_AF-A0A2V5UIE6-F1
#
_entry.id   AF-A0A2V5UIE6-F1
#
_cell.length_a   1.000
_cell.length_b   1.000
_cell.length_c   1.000
_cell.angle_alpha   90.00
_cell.angle_beta   90.00
_cell.angle_gamma   90.00
#
_symmetry.space_group_name_H-M   'P 1'
#
loop_
_entity.id
_entity.type
_entity.pdbx_description
1 polymer ?
#
loop_
_entity_poly.entity_id
_entity_poly.type
_entity_poly.pdbx_seq_one_letter_code
_entity_poly.pdbx_strand_id
1 'polypeptide(L)'
;MPDAAHPIAFNPLEATEAGARPLVASGLISIFKKIWPESWGPRMEYILRSVLITLLDLHGSTLLDVPRLFDDPDFRSYAVGRVQNPEVRRFWLREYQKYPPHFRAEAIAPIQNKVGEFLVNPLLQRIVGQPKSSFDLRQVMDEGNRRGHGSAAWSNAGD
;
A
#
# COMPACT_ATOMS: atom_id res chain seq x y z
N MET A 1 -13.45 17.95 15.00
CA MET A 1 -12.29 17.09 15.37
C MET A 1 -12.71 15.66 15.09
N PRO A 2 -12.03 14.89 14.22
CA PRO A 2 -12.34 13.47 14.06
C PRO A 2 -12.16 12.80 15.43
N ASP A 3 -13.10 11.92 15.81
CA ASP A 3 -13.13 11.25 17.09
C ASP A 3 -11.83 10.46 17.34
N ALA A 4 -11.04 10.89 18.33
CA ALA A 4 -9.80 10.23 18.72
C ALA A 4 -10.03 8.86 19.37
N ALA A 5 -11.27 8.54 19.76
CA ALA A 5 -11.65 7.28 20.41
C ALA A 5 -11.87 6.11 19.44
N HIS A 6 -12.13 6.39 18.15
CA HIS A 6 -12.32 5.38 17.11
C HIS A 6 -11.50 5.72 15.85
N PRO A 7 -10.17 5.49 15.86
CA PRO A 7 -9.37 5.69 14.66
C PRO A 7 -9.86 4.75 13.56
N ILE A 8 -10.19 5.34 12.41
CA ILE A 8 -10.53 4.61 11.19
C ILE A 8 -9.27 3.87 10.74
N ALA A 9 -9.21 2.56 10.96
CA ALA A 9 -8.13 1.71 10.48
C ALA A 9 -8.42 1.30 9.03
N PHE A 10 -7.47 1.51 8.14
CA PHE A 10 -7.54 1.09 6.75
C PHE A 10 -6.21 0.48 6.33
N ASN A 11 -6.20 -0.83 6.14
CA ASN A 11 -5.06 -1.52 5.57
C ASN A 11 -5.27 -1.67 4.06
N PRO A 12 -4.59 -0.86 3.22
CA PRO A 12 -4.69 -1.02 1.78
C PRO A 12 -4.14 -2.38 1.29
N LEU A 13 -3.39 -3.11 2.13
CA LEU A 13 -2.84 -4.42 1.82
C LEU A 13 -3.76 -5.58 2.26
N GLU A 14 -4.88 -5.29 2.93
CA GLU A 14 -5.78 -6.32 3.44
C GLU A 14 -6.47 -7.11 2.33
N ALA A 15 -6.35 -8.45 2.43
CA ALA A 15 -7.12 -9.47 1.70
C ALA A 15 -7.54 -9.07 0.26
N THR A 16 -6.55 -8.69 -0.54
CA THR A 16 -6.76 -8.40 -1.96
C THR A 16 -6.68 -9.69 -2.77
N GLU A 17 -7.67 -9.92 -3.63
CA GLU A 17 -7.63 -10.99 -4.63
C GLU A 17 -6.37 -10.83 -5.48
N ALA A 18 -5.75 -11.94 -5.89
CA ALA A 18 -4.48 -11.92 -6.60
C ALA A 18 -4.49 -10.98 -7.84
N GLY A 19 -5.63 -10.91 -8.55
CA GLY A 19 -5.80 -10.02 -9.69
C GLY A 19 -5.86 -8.52 -9.35
N ALA A 20 -6.25 -8.15 -8.13
CA ALA A 20 -6.37 -6.75 -7.68
C ALA A 20 -5.05 -6.18 -7.13
N ARG A 21 -4.08 -7.02 -6.77
CA ARG A 21 -2.80 -6.60 -6.17
C ARG A 21 -2.04 -5.56 -6.99
N PRO A 22 -1.89 -5.69 -8.34
CA PRO A 22 -1.18 -4.69 -9.14
C PRO A 22 -1.89 -3.33 -9.16
N LEU A 23 -3.23 -3.33 -9.14
CA LEU A 23 -4.03 -2.11 -9.10
C LEU A 23 -3.86 -1.39 -7.75
N VAL A 24 -3.93 -2.14 -6.64
CA VAL A 24 -3.73 -1.61 -5.29
C VAL A 24 -2.33 -1.03 -5.12
N ALA A 25 -1.29 -1.75 -5.56
CA ALA A 25 0.08 -1.25 -5.55
C ALA A 25 0.22 0.05 -6.37
N SER A 26 -0.45 0.14 -7.52
CA SER A 26 -0.43 1.35 -8.36
C SER A 26 -1.16 2.53 -7.72
N GLY A 27 -2.27 2.27 -7.02
CA GLY A 27 -3.00 3.27 -6.24
C GLY A 27 -2.13 3.85 -5.12
N LEU A 28 -1.46 2.98 -4.36
CA LEU A 28 -0.52 3.39 -3.31
C LEU A 28 0.64 4.21 -3.88
N ILE A 29 1.27 3.75 -4.95
CA ILE A 29 2.33 4.52 -5.64
C ILE A 29 1.83 5.91 -6.05
N SER A 30 0.61 5.99 -6.59
CA SER A 30 0.02 7.28 -7.00
C SER A 30 -0.21 8.20 -5.82
N ILE A 31 -0.61 7.68 -4.66
CA ILE A 31 -0.75 8.45 -3.42
C ILE A 31 0.61 8.98 -2.96
N PHE A 32 1.62 8.10 -2.85
CA PHE A 32 2.97 8.51 -2.46
C PHE A 32 3.54 9.57 -3.42
N LYS A 33 3.39 9.37 -4.73
CA LYS A 33 3.83 10.34 -5.75
C LYS A 33 3.15 11.70 -5.61
N LYS A 34 1.86 11.75 -5.22
CA LYS A 34 1.14 13.00 -4.98
C LYS A 34 1.60 13.73 -3.73
N ILE A 35 2.05 13.01 -2.70
CA ILE A 35 2.56 13.62 -1.46
C ILE A 35 3.96 14.21 -1.67
N TRP A 36 4.82 13.52 -2.43
CA TRP A 36 6.20 13.96 -2.70
C TRP A 36 6.52 14.09 -4.20
N PRO A 37 5.85 14.99 -4.95
CA PRO A 37 6.06 15.13 -6.40
C PRO A 37 7.51 15.53 -6.74
N GLU A 38 8.09 16.44 -5.97
CA GLU A 38 9.46 16.97 -6.19
C GLU A 38 10.56 15.99 -5.78
N SER A 39 10.22 14.92 -5.05
CA SER A 39 11.18 13.91 -4.57
C SER A 39 10.77 12.51 -5.03
N TRP A 40 10.32 12.40 -6.29
CA TRP A 40 9.91 11.14 -6.90
C TRP A 40 10.80 10.74 -8.08
N GLY A 41 11.34 9.53 -8.06
CA GLY A 41 12.25 9.04 -9.10
C GLY A 41 11.87 7.63 -9.60
N PRO A 42 12.21 7.29 -10.87
CA PRO A 42 11.83 6.02 -11.48
C PRO A 42 12.39 4.79 -10.72
N ARG A 43 13.61 4.89 -10.18
CA ARG A 43 14.22 3.84 -9.36
C ARG A 43 13.44 3.60 -8.07
N MET A 44 13.09 4.68 -7.37
CA MET A 44 12.32 4.60 -6.13
C MET A 44 10.96 3.94 -6.39
N GLU A 45 10.26 4.35 -7.46
CA GLU A 45 8.98 3.76 -7.85
C GLU A 45 9.11 2.26 -8.14
N TYR A 46 10.13 1.86 -8.91
CA TYR A 46 10.38 0.47 -9.25
C TYR A 46 10.62 -0.41 -8.01
N ILE A 47 11.47 0.04 -7.09
CA ILE A 47 11.77 -0.68 -5.85
C ILE A 47 10.53 -0.72 -4.95
N LEU A 48 9.84 0.41 -4.76
CA LEU A 48 8.63 0.48 -3.93
C LEU A 48 7.52 -0.41 -4.49
N ARG A 49 7.34 -0.46 -5.81
CA ARG A 49 6.37 -1.37 -6.44
C ARG A 49 6.65 -2.82 -6.13
N SER A 50 7.91 -3.23 -6.22
CA SER A 50 8.34 -4.60 -5.91
C SER A 50 8.08 -4.94 -4.44
N VAL A 51 8.36 -3.99 -3.53
CA VAL A 51 8.06 -4.09 -2.11
C VAL A 51 6.56 -4.22 -1.84
N LEU A 52 5.73 -3.35 -2.41
CA LEU A 52 4.29 -3.35 -2.19
C LEU A 52 3.64 -4.64 -2.69
N ILE A 53 4.04 -5.13 -3.88
CA ILE A 53 3.57 -6.42 -4.38
C ILE A 53 4.00 -7.56 -3.45
N THR A 54 5.23 -7.51 -2.93
CA THR A 54 5.72 -8.51 -1.98
C THR A 54 4.88 -8.54 -0.72
N LEU A 55 4.52 -7.38 -0.16
CA LEU A 55 3.66 -7.31 1.01
C LEU A 55 2.21 -7.74 0.70
N LEU A 56 1.67 -7.40 -0.47
CA LEU A 56 0.33 -7.84 -0.90
C LEU A 56 0.22 -9.37 -1.06
N ASP A 57 1.33 -10.05 -1.31
CA ASP A 57 1.41 -11.52 -1.34
C ASP A 57 1.53 -12.13 0.08
N LEU A 58 1.65 -11.31 1.12
CA LEU A 58 1.72 -11.72 2.53
C LEU A 58 0.43 -11.42 3.28
N HIS A 59 -0.17 -12.47 3.83
CA HIS A 59 -1.33 -12.33 4.71
C HIS A 59 -0.97 -11.58 5.99
N GLY A 60 -1.74 -10.53 6.30
CA GLY A 60 -1.59 -9.75 7.53
C GLY A 60 -0.42 -8.76 7.53
N SER A 61 0.20 -8.51 6.38
CA SER A 61 1.23 -7.49 6.24
C SER A 61 0.63 -6.08 6.29
N THR A 62 1.48 -5.11 6.62
CA THR A 62 1.14 -3.68 6.66
C THR A 62 2.24 -2.86 6.00
N LEU A 63 1.98 -1.56 5.76
CA LEU A 63 3.04 -0.66 5.30
C LEU A 63 4.20 -0.52 6.30
N LEU A 64 4.00 -0.91 7.57
CA LEU A 64 5.06 -0.96 8.59
C LEU A 64 6.11 -2.03 8.30
N ASP A 65 5.80 -3.02 7.46
CA ASP A 65 6.73 -4.09 7.10
C ASP A 65 7.69 -3.69 5.98
N VAL A 66 7.53 -2.52 5.37
CA VAL A 66 8.42 -2.04 4.29
C VAL A 66 9.89 -1.95 4.74
N PRO A 67 10.24 -1.31 5.89
CA PRO A 67 11.63 -1.26 6.34
C PRO A 67 12.18 -2.66 6.62
N ARG A 68 11.35 -3.55 7.19
CA ARG A 68 11.74 -4.93 7.50
C ARG A 68 12.15 -5.71 6.24
N LEU A 69 11.51 -5.49 5.10
CA LEU A 69 11.93 -6.11 3.83
C LEU A 69 13.36 -5.72 3.43
N PHE A 70 13.85 -4.54 3.83
CA PHE A 70 15.20 -4.10 3.54
C PHE A 70 16.21 -4.53 4.61
N ASP A 71 15.83 -4.38 5.88
CA ASP A 71 16.77 -4.47 7.00
C ASP A 71 16.85 -5.87 7.64
N ASP A 72 15.81 -6.70 7.47
CA ASP A 72 15.73 -8.06 8.02
C ASP A 72 15.83 -9.11 6.88
N PRO A 73 17.00 -9.76 6.71
CA PRO A 73 17.19 -10.76 5.67
C PRO A 73 16.30 -12.00 5.82
N ASP A 74 15.97 -12.39 7.05
CA ASP A 74 15.16 -13.59 7.33
C ASP A 74 13.70 -13.32 6.99
N PHE A 75 13.18 -12.16 7.42
CA PHE A 75 11.85 -11.70 7.01
C PHE A 75 11.75 -11.53 5.50
N ARG A 76 12.78 -10.94 4.85
CA ARG A 76 12.82 -10.83 3.39
C ARG A 76 12.79 -12.21 2.73
N SER A 77 13.57 -13.18 3.21
CA SER A 77 13.57 -14.54 2.68
C SER A 77 12.18 -15.20 2.80
N TYR A 78 11.57 -15.10 3.99
CA TYR A 78 10.20 -15.56 4.26
C TYR A 78 9.18 -14.91 3.31
N ALA A 79 9.31 -13.61 3.07
CA ALA A 79 8.41 -12.84 2.25
C ALA A 79 8.54 -13.21 0.77
N VAL A 80 9.76 -13.22 0.25
CA VAL A 80 10.10 -13.57 -1.14
C VAL A 80 9.64 -14.99 -1.49
N GLY A 81 9.65 -15.91 -0.52
CA GLY A 81 9.13 -17.28 -0.70
C GLY A 81 7.63 -17.37 -0.99
N ARG A 82 6.85 -16.31 -0.69
CA ARG A 82 5.39 -16.25 -0.92
C ARG A 82 5.00 -15.41 -2.13
N VAL A 83 5.95 -14.70 -2.71
CA VAL A 83 5.72 -13.84 -3.88
C VAL A 83 5.25 -14.68 -5.06
N GLN A 84 4.11 -14.33 -5.64
CA GLN A 84 3.54 -15.02 -6.80
C GLN A 84 4.09 -14.46 -8.11
N ASN A 85 4.42 -13.17 -8.14
CA ASN A 85 4.92 -12.52 -9.34
C ASN A 85 6.41 -12.90 -9.61
N PRO A 86 6.72 -13.55 -10.75
CA PRO A 86 8.09 -13.99 -11.06
C PRO A 86 9.07 -12.81 -11.25
N GLU A 87 8.60 -11.67 -11.74
CA GLU A 87 9.42 -10.46 -11.93
C GLU A 87 9.84 -9.87 -10.57
N VAL A 88 8.92 -9.88 -9.60
CA VAL A 88 9.22 -9.41 -8.23
C VAL A 88 10.16 -10.39 -7.53
N ARG A 89 10.00 -11.71 -7.72
CA ARG A 89 10.99 -12.69 -7.24
C ARG A 89 12.36 -12.47 -7.87
N ARG A 90 12.42 -12.18 -9.18
CA ARG A 90 13.68 -11.88 -9.87
C ARG A 90 14.33 -10.63 -9.29
N PHE A 91 13.57 -9.56 -9.07
CA PHE A 91 14.06 -8.34 -8.43
C PHE A 91 14.81 -8.67 -7.13
N TRP A 92 14.19 -9.41 -6.21
CA TRP A 92 14.82 -9.74 -4.94
C TRP A 92 16.06 -10.64 -5.08
N LEU A 93 15.94 -11.73 -5.85
CA LEU A 93 16.96 -12.78 -5.92
C LEU A 93 18.12 -12.47 -6.88
N ARG A 94 17.91 -11.58 -7.86
CA ARG A 94 18.88 -11.32 -8.93
C ARG A 94 19.34 -9.88 -9.00
N GLU A 95 18.53 -8.93 -8.53
CA GLU A 95 18.86 -7.50 -8.62
C GLU A 95 19.24 -6.96 -7.25
N TYR A 96 18.30 -6.90 -6.31
CA TYR A 96 18.50 -6.33 -4.97
C TYR A 96 19.64 -7.03 -4.21
N GLN A 97 19.68 -8.37 -4.24
CA GLN A 97 20.74 -9.14 -3.59
C GLN A 97 22.14 -8.84 -4.15
N LYS A 98 22.23 -8.46 -5.43
CA LYS A 98 23.50 -8.15 -6.11
C LYS A 98 23.91 -6.68 -5.97
N TYR A 99 23.06 -5.81 -5.44
CA TYR A 99 23.42 -4.41 -5.23
C TYR A 99 24.64 -4.33 -4.29
N PRO A 100 25.68 -3.57 -4.67
CA PRO A 100 26.75 -3.22 -3.74
C PRO A 100 26.18 -2.53 -2.49
N PRO A 101 26.74 -2.75 -1.28
CA PRO A 101 26.16 -2.24 -0.03
C PRO A 101 25.86 -0.74 -0.05
N HIS A 102 26.79 0.08 -0.53
CA HIS A 102 26.61 1.52 -0.64
C HIS A 102 25.45 1.89 -1.56
N PHE A 103 25.44 1.32 -2.78
CA PHE A 103 24.38 1.55 -3.74
C PHE A 103 23.01 1.08 -3.22
N ARG A 104 22.97 -0.05 -2.51
CA ARG A 104 21.74 -0.57 -1.89
C ARG A 104 21.18 0.45 -0.90
N ALA A 105 22.02 0.96 0.01
CA ALA A 105 21.62 1.95 1.00
C ALA A 105 21.07 3.23 0.33
N GLU A 106 21.77 3.77 -0.67
CA GLU A 106 21.31 4.94 -1.41
C GLU A 106 20.01 4.70 -2.17
N ALA A 107 19.82 3.51 -2.74
CA ALA A 107 18.64 3.16 -3.51
C ALA A 107 17.38 3.05 -2.64
N ILE A 108 17.51 2.56 -1.40
CA ILE A 108 16.37 2.36 -0.48
C ILE A 108 16.10 3.56 0.44
N ALA A 109 17.09 4.41 0.72
CA ALA A 109 16.95 5.52 1.66
C ALA A 109 15.77 6.45 1.34
N PRO A 110 15.50 6.84 0.08
CA PRO A 110 14.32 7.66 -0.24
C PRO A 110 12.98 7.00 0.11
N ILE A 111 12.92 5.66 0.08
CA ILE A 111 11.73 4.88 0.43
C ILE A 111 11.59 4.83 1.94
N GLN A 112 12.66 4.49 2.66
CA GLN A 112 12.70 4.46 4.12
C GLN A 112 12.31 5.83 4.71
N ASN A 113 12.77 6.94 4.13
CA ASN A 113 12.42 8.29 4.57
C ASN A 113 10.91 8.56 4.45
N LYS A 114 10.32 8.29 3.29
CA LYS A 114 8.89 8.55 3.02
C LYS A 114 7.96 7.65 3.81
N VAL A 115 8.30 6.37 3.90
CA VAL A 115 7.55 5.43 4.76
C VAL A 115 7.72 5.83 6.22
N GLY A 116 8.93 6.17 6.66
CA GLY A 116 9.19 6.66 8.01
C GLY A 116 8.36 7.89 8.37
N GLU A 117 8.22 8.85 7.46
CA GLU A 117 7.35 10.02 7.64
C GLU A 117 5.88 9.62 7.86
N PHE A 118 5.37 8.61 7.13
CA PHE A 118 4.06 8.01 7.40
C PHE A 118 3.97 7.37 8.79
N LEU A 119 5.05 6.71 9.26
CA LEU A 119 5.06 5.98 10.52
C LEU A 119 5.12 6.90 11.75
N VAL A 120 5.77 8.05 11.64
CA VAL A 120 5.95 9.01 12.73
C VAL A 120 4.66 9.78 13.04
N ASN A 121 3.73 9.87 12.08
CA ASN A 121 2.43 10.50 12.31
C ASN A 121 1.47 9.50 13.00
N PRO A 122 1.08 9.71 14.28
CA PRO A 122 0.27 8.74 15.02
C PRO A 122 -1.12 8.50 14.42
N LEU A 123 -1.67 9.48 13.68
CA LEU A 123 -2.93 9.30 12.97
C LEU A 123 -2.76 8.37 11.78
N LEU A 124 -1.72 8.60 10.96
CA LEU A 124 -1.43 7.75 9.80
C LEU A 124 -1.03 6.34 10.24
N GLN A 125 -0.21 6.22 11.28
CA GLN A 125 0.17 4.92 11.86
C GLN A 125 -1.06 4.11 12.31
N ARG A 126 -2.06 4.75 12.93
CA ARG A 126 -3.31 4.07 13.33
C ARG A 126 -4.17 3.67 12.13
N ILE A 127 -4.11 4.43 11.04
CA ILE A 127 -4.82 4.12 9.79
C ILE A 127 -4.15 2.92 9.10
N VAL A 128 -2.86 2.99 8.77
CA VAL A 128 -2.19 1.99 7.88
C VAL A 128 -1.41 0.90 8.60
N GLY A 129 -1.26 1.02 9.93
CA GLY A 129 -0.46 0.11 10.74
C GLY A 129 -1.22 -1.07 11.32
N GLN A 130 -2.54 -1.14 11.10
CA GLN A 130 -3.34 -2.27 11.54
C GLN A 130 -3.40 -3.31 10.42
N PRO A 131 -3.29 -4.62 10.73
CA PRO A 131 -3.36 -5.67 9.70
C PRO A 131 -4.76 -5.83 9.10
N LYS A 132 -5.81 -5.37 9.80
CA LYS A 132 -7.20 -5.38 9.35
C LYS A 132 -7.77 -3.96 9.34
N SER A 133 -8.60 -3.66 8.36
CA SER A 133 -9.36 -2.40 8.31
C SER A 133 -10.51 -2.47 9.31
N SER A 134 -10.84 -1.33 9.93
CA SER A 134 -11.98 -1.21 10.86
C SER A 134 -13.31 -0.98 10.14
N PHE A 135 -13.31 -0.91 8.81
CA PHE A 135 -14.48 -0.70 7.96
C PHE A 135 -14.26 -1.34 6.58
N ASP A 136 -15.35 -1.81 5.95
CA ASP A 136 -15.30 -2.33 4.59
C ASP A 136 -15.48 -1.17 3.59
N LEU A 137 -14.37 -0.78 2.95
CA LEU A 137 -14.36 0.28 1.93
C LEU A 137 -15.32 -0.03 0.77
N ARG A 138 -15.51 -1.32 0.41
CA ARG A 138 -16.43 -1.73 -0.66
C ARG A 138 -17.87 -1.44 -0.27
N GLN A 139 -18.23 -1.79 0.97
CA GLN A 139 -19.56 -1.50 1.50
C GLN A 139 -19.85 0.01 1.52
N VAL A 140 -18.88 0.84 1.94
CA VAL A 140 -19.03 2.31 1.94
C VAL A 140 -19.17 2.87 0.52
N MET A 141 -18.40 2.34 -0.45
CA MET A 141 -18.50 2.76 -1.86
C MET A 141 -19.83 2.33 -2.50
N ASP A 142 -20.31 1.12 -2.19
CA ASP A 142 -21.59 0.59 -2.70
C ASP A 142 -22.80 1.33 -2.10
N GLU A 143 -22.72 1.70 -0.82
CA GLU A 143 -23.73 2.52 -0.15
C GLU A 143 -23.74 3.96 -0.67
N GLY A 144 -22.57 4.54 -0.95
CA GLY A 144 -22.45 5.86 -1.59
C GLY A 144 -23.01 5.88 -3.02
N ASN A 145 -22.74 4.83 -3.80
CA ASN A 145 -23.22 4.72 -5.18
C ASN A 145 -24.76 4.55 -5.25
N ARG A 146 -25.36 3.84 -4.27
CA ARG A 146 -26.82 3.72 -4.12
C ARG A 146 -27.51 5.04 -3.76
N ARG A 147 -26.86 5.91 -2.97
CA ARG A 147 -27.40 7.24 -2.63
C ARG A 147 -27.32 8.23 -3.79
N GLY A 148 -26.42 8.04 -4.75
CA GLY A 148 -26.31 8.88 -5.96
C GLY A 148 -27.35 8.59 -7.05
N HIS A 149 -27.98 7.41 -7.05
CA HIS A 149 -28.97 6.99 -8.06
C HIS A 149 -30.43 7.08 -7.57
N GLY A 150 -30.68 7.63 -6.38
CA GLY A 150 -32.00 7.68 -5.74
C GLY A 150 -32.82 8.96 -5.98
N SER A 151 -32.44 9.85 -6.90
CA SER A 151 -33.15 11.12 -7.16
C SER A 151 -33.40 11.36 -8.65
N ALA A 152 -34.12 10.45 -9.30
CA ALA A 152 -34.69 10.68 -10.63
C ALA A 152 -35.95 9.84 -10.85
N ALA A 153 -36.91 9.93 -9.93
CA ALA A 153 -38.17 9.19 -10.05
C ALA A 153 -39.39 9.95 -9.53
N TRP A 154 -39.52 11.25 -9.79
CA TRP A 154 -40.80 11.96 -9.63
C TRP A 154 -40.87 13.14 -10.61
N SER A 155 -41.51 12.95 -11.76
CA SER A 155 -42.51 13.86 -12.34
C SER A 155 -42.89 13.38 -13.74
N ASN A 156 -43.99 12.65 -13.84
CA ASN A 156 -44.94 12.71 -14.96
C ASN A 156 -46.09 11.74 -14.68
N ALA A 157 -47.04 12.21 -13.88
CA ALA A 157 -48.41 11.71 -13.84
C ALA A 157 -49.33 12.86 -13.38
N GLY A 158 -50.23 13.31 -14.27
CA GLY A 158 -51.24 14.36 -14.05
C GLY A 158 -50.70 15.76 -14.31
N ASP A 159 -51.23 16.60 -15.20
CA ASP A 159 -52.51 16.68 -15.92
C ASP A 159 -52.32 17.22 -17.35
#